data_AF-A0A916G9V0-F1
#
_entry.id   AF-A0A916G9V0-F1
#
_cell.length_a   1.000
_cell.length_b   1.000
_cell.length_c   1.000
_cell.angle_alpha   90.00
_cell.angle_beta   90.00
_cell.angle_gamma   90.00
#
_symmetry.space_group_name_H-M   'P 1'
#
loop_
_entity.id
_entity.type
_entity.pdbx_description
1 polymer ?
#
loop_
_entity_poly.entity_id
_entity_poly.type
_entity_poly.pdbx_seq_one_letter_code
_entity_poly.pdbx_strand_id
1 'polypeptide(L)'
;MYLRRVFPLVMMAAVALLLTGCGGDSAPTATPLPTDTPALPPTLPPTWTPGAAPLFTATSESSPEPTETRTPMPGVPTLPPTWTPFVIPTVTRSSSGVTQFTRVPPTFTPAARATRVPIGGRLPGEGPPTPIPSSTYEAVCDGLVTVNPTDTLIYTGMEAHLSWTPVEGADSYQVWLLNPGLKYSYAEVQVETSVTFVTDLFKGPGLYGWEIVPMRGGVRLCQSLTGVFNVRLRL
;
A
#
# COMPACT_ATOMS: atom_id res chain seq x y z
N MET A 1 30.36 22.09 0.44
CA MET A 1 30.11 20.63 0.46
C MET A 1 30.94 20.06 1.60
N TYR A 2 30.31 19.33 2.54
CA TYR A 2 30.72 18.98 3.92
C TYR A 2 30.09 19.85 5.01
N LEU A 3 28.88 19.50 5.46
CA LEU A 3 28.51 19.65 6.87
C LEU A 3 27.91 18.31 7.33
N ARG A 4 28.77 17.53 7.98
CA ARG A 4 28.49 16.22 8.56
C ARG A 4 27.79 16.39 9.91
N ARG A 5 26.74 15.60 10.12
CA ARG A 5 26.52 14.71 11.28
C ARG A 5 27.26 15.10 12.58
N VAL A 6 26.61 15.88 13.44
CA VAL A 6 26.93 15.98 14.89
C VAL A 6 25.64 16.21 15.69
N PHE A 7 24.67 15.30 15.60
CA PHE A 7 23.47 15.33 16.46
C PHE A 7 22.86 13.92 16.44
N PRO A 8 23.39 12.98 17.26
CA PRO A 8 22.54 12.46 18.33
C PRO A 8 23.37 11.91 19.51
N LEU A 9 24.20 12.73 20.15
CA LEU A 9 24.97 12.27 21.33
C LEU A 9 24.65 13.06 22.62
N VAL A 10 23.79 14.08 22.54
CA VAL A 10 23.41 14.90 23.71
C VAL A 10 22.06 14.44 24.32
N MET A 11 21.26 13.63 23.62
CA MET A 11 19.99 13.11 24.13
C MET A 11 20.08 11.68 24.70
N MET A 12 21.23 11.31 25.27
CA MET A 12 21.42 10.06 26.02
C MET A 12 21.89 10.31 27.47
N ALA A 13 22.05 11.57 27.88
CA ALA A 13 22.49 11.94 29.23
C ALA A 13 21.36 12.44 30.15
N ALA A 14 20.12 12.57 29.66
CA ALA A 14 18.98 13.10 30.44
C ALA A 14 18.02 12.02 31.00
N VAL A 15 18.20 10.74 30.67
CA VAL A 15 17.31 9.64 31.11
C VAL A 15 17.86 8.87 32.33
N ALA A 16 19.08 9.18 32.78
CA ALA A 16 19.72 8.49 33.90
C ALA A 16 19.41 9.07 35.30
N LEU A 17 18.42 9.97 35.45
CA LEU A 17 18.22 10.74 36.69
C LEU A 17 16.79 10.71 37.28
N LEU A 18 15.98 9.68 36.97
CA LEU A 18 14.63 9.51 37.56
C LEU A 18 14.39 8.12 38.19
N LEU A 19 15.44 7.46 38.69
CA LEU A 19 15.33 6.18 39.41
C LEU A 19 15.59 6.32 40.91
N THR A 20 14.87 7.22 41.60
CA THR A 20 14.75 7.17 43.07
C THR A 20 13.46 7.86 43.49
N GLY A 21 12.39 7.10 43.73
CA GLY A 21 11.12 7.66 44.17
C GLY A 21 10.10 6.61 44.59
N CYS A 22 10.25 6.14 45.84
CA CYS A 22 9.25 5.56 46.75
C CYS A 22 8.37 4.39 46.28
N GLY A 23 8.64 3.25 46.91
CA GLY A 23 7.69 2.17 47.07
C GLY A 23 6.49 2.56 47.93
N GLY A 24 5.38 1.87 47.65
CA GLY A 24 4.16 1.83 48.43
C GLY A 24 3.42 0.56 48.05
N ASP A 25 3.67 -0.51 48.79
CA ASP A 25 2.89 -1.74 48.72
C ASP A 25 1.43 -1.43 49.07
N SER A 26 0.53 -1.64 48.12
CA SER A 26 -0.89 -1.79 48.38
C SER A 26 -1.38 -2.96 47.55
N ALA A 27 -1.55 -4.08 48.24
CA ALA A 27 -2.12 -5.29 47.67
C ALA A 27 -3.52 -5.00 47.10
N PRO A 28 -3.79 -5.31 45.82
CA PRO A 28 -5.12 -5.12 45.27
C PRO A 28 -6.09 -6.13 45.90
N THR A 29 -7.13 -5.61 46.53
CA THR A 29 -8.32 -6.37 46.89
C THR A 29 -8.97 -6.86 45.60
N ALA A 30 -9.07 -8.17 45.42
CA ALA A 30 -9.71 -8.78 44.27
C ALA A 30 -11.23 -8.53 44.33
N THR A 31 -11.71 -7.62 43.48
CA THR A 31 -13.14 -7.48 43.19
C THR A 31 -13.60 -8.69 42.38
N PRO A 32 -14.68 -9.40 42.77
CA PRO A 32 -15.18 -10.53 41.99
C PRO A 32 -15.65 -10.07 40.60
N LEU A 33 -15.21 -10.80 39.58
CA LEU A 33 -15.54 -10.58 38.18
C LEU A 33 -17.03 -10.90 37.93
N PRO A 34 -17.78 -10.07 37.19
CA PRO A 34 -19.15 -10.41 36.81
C PRO A 34 -19.17 -11.67 35.93
N THR A 35 -20.10 -12.57 36.24
CA THR A 35 -20.38 -13.77 35.46
C THR A 35 -20.96 -13.38 34.10
N ASP A 36 -20.18 -13.58 33.03
CA ASP A 36 -20.66 -13.42 31.66
C ASP A 36 -21.77 -14.43 31.37
N THR A 37 -22.97 -13.91 31.17
CA THR A 37 -24.12 -14.66 30.66
C THR A 37 -23.89 -14.88 29.15
N PRO A 38 -23.96 -16.11 28.63
CA PRO A 38 -23.79 -16.36 27.20
C PRO A 38 -24.85 -15.61 26.38
N ALA A 39 -24.42 -14.61 25.62
CA ALA A 39 -25.27 -13.96 24.64
C ALA A 39 -25.58 -14.93 23.50
N LEU A 40 -26.87 -15.07 23.18
CA LEU A 40 -27.35 -15.86 22.05
C LEU A 40 -26.70 -15.38 20.74
N PRO A 41 -26.32 -16.30 19.83
CA PRO A 41 -25.71 -15.94 18.56
C PRO A 41 -26.69 -15.10 17.72
N PRO A 42 -26.22 -14.03 17.06
CA PRO A 42 -27.06 -13.20 16.21
C PRO A 42 -27.55 -14.02 15.01
N THR A 43 -28.87 -14.05 14.84
CA THR A 43 -29.54 -14.66 13.68
C THR A 43 -29.11 -13.93 12.42
N LEU A 44 -28.43 -14.62 11.50
CA LEU A 44 -27.95 -14.06 10.24
C LEU A 44 -29.14 -13.58 9.39
N PRO A 45 -29.05 -12.38 8.76
CA PRO A 45 -30.06 -11.92 7.81
C PRO A 45 -30.05 -12.75 6.52
N PRO A 46 -31.17 -12.76 5.76
CA PRO A 46 -31.31 -13.58 4.57
C PRO A 46 -30.29 -13.22 3.48
N THR A 47 -29.82 -14.27 2.82
CA THR A 47 -28.87 -14.28 1.70
C THR A 47 -29.26 -13.29 0.62
N TRP A 48 -28.35 -12.38 0.29
CA TRP A 48 -28.48 -11.48 -0.86
C TRP A 48 -28.25 -12.27 -2.15
N THR A 49 -29.28 -12.34 -3.00
CA THR A 49 -29.18 -12.84 -4.37
C THR A 49 -28.75 -11.68 -5.28
N PRO A 50 -27.60 -11.74 -5.99
CA PRO A 50 -27.21 -10.69 -6.92
C PRO A 50 -28.22 -10.58 -8.06
N GLY A 51 -28.86 -9.41 -8.18
CA GLY A 51 -29.74 -9.09 -9.29
C GLY A 51 -28.97 -8.97 -10.60
N ALA A 52 -29.59 -9.37 -11.71
CA ALA A 52 -29.03 -9.27 -13.05
C ALA A 52 -28.60 -7.83 -13.38
N ALA A 53 -27.43 -7.69 -14.00
CA ALA A 53 -26.87 -6.40 -14.39
C ALA A 53 -27.83 -5.67 -15.36
N PRO A 54 -28.16 -4.38 -15.11
CA PRO A 54 -28.99 -3.62 -16.04
C PRO A 54 -28.25 -3.41 -17.36
N LEU A 55 -28.98 -3.62 -18.46
CA LEU A 55 -28.53 -3.30 -19.81
C LEU A 55 -28.65 -1.79 -20.00
N PHE A 56 -27.52 -1.08 -20.04
CA PHE A 56 -27.52 0.35 -20.34
C PHE A 56 -27.58 0.55 -21.86
N THR A 57 -28.75 0.95 -22.36
CA THR A 57 -28.90 1.46 -23.72
C THR A 57 -28.45 2.92 -23.73
N ALA A 58 -27.36 3.22 -24.43
CA ALA A 58 -26.88 4.60 -24.57
C ALA A 58 -27.81 5.38 -25.51
N THR A 59 -28.74 6.14 -24.95
CA THR A 59 -29.52 7.14 -25.68
C THR A 59 -28.69 8.40 -25.81
N SER A 60 -28.21 8.68 -27.03
CA SER A 60 -27.58 9.96 -27.35
C SER A 60 -28.68 10.97 -27.64
N GLU A 61 -29.08 11.75 -26.64
CA GLU A 61 -30.05 12.84 -26.79
C GLU A 61 -29.29 14.14 -27.06
N SER A 62 -29.30 14.58 -28.32
CA SER A 62 -28.78 15.87 -28.73
C SER A 62 -29.73 16.97 -28.23
N SER A 63 -29.37 17.60 -27.12
CA SER A 63 -30.08 18.76 -26.58
C SER A 63 -29.78 20.00 -27.45
N PRO A 64 -30.79 20.75 -27.94
CA PRO A 64 -30.56 21.98 -28.67
C PRO A 64 -30.07 23.08 -27.72
N GLU A 65 -28.91 23.65 -28.06
CA GLU A 65 -28.22 24.73 -27.36
C GLU A 65 -29.11 26.00 -27.30
N PRO A 66 -29.27 26.64 -26.13
CA PRO A 66 -30.03 27.88 -26.02
C PRO A 66 -29.22 29.06 -26.58
N THR A 67 -29.77 29.71 -27.61
CA THR A 67 -29.27 30.96 -28.19
C THR A 67 -29.41 32.11 -27.19
N GLU A 68 -28.40 32.37 -26.37
CA GLU A 68 -28.34 33.61 -25.58
C GLU A 68 -27.85 34.79 -26.41
N THR A 69 -28.73 35.77 -26.59
CA THR A 69 -28.40 37.08 -27.19
C THR A 69 -27.70 37.95 -26.15
N ARG A 70 -26.36 37.98 -26.17
CA ARG A 70 -25.57 38.88 -25.31
C ARG A 70 -25.49 40.29 -25.89
N THR A 71 -26.02 41.26 -25.15
CA THR A 71 -25.82 42.70 -25.39
C THR A 71 -24.36 43.07 -25.10
N PRO A 72 -23.65 43.78 -26.01
CA PRO A 72 -22.24 44.10 -25.83
C PRO A 72 -22.04 45.19 -24.77
N MET A 73 -21.20 44.88 -23.78
CA MET A 73 -20.74 45.79 -22.74
C MET A 73 -19.56 46.64 -23.27
N PRO A 74 -19.58 47.98 -23.18
CA PRO A 74 -18.48 48.81 -23.66
C PRO A 74 -17.29 48.74 -22.69
N GLY A 75 -16.09 48.36 -23.18
CA GLY A 75 -14.83 48.50 -22.44
C GLY A 75 -13.96 47.26 -22.29
N VAL A 76 -14.28 46.14 -22.94
CA VAL A 76 -13.45 44.92 -22.86
C VAL A 76 -12.28 45.01 -23.87
N PRO A 77 -11.01 44.84 -23.43
CA PRO A 77 -9.88 44.81 -24.35
C PRO A 77 -10.01 43.63 -25.32
N THR A 78 -9.99 43.95 -26.60
CA THR A 78 -10.13 43.02 -27.72
C THR A 78 -8.91 42.08 -27.75
N LEU A 79 -9.12 40.81 -27.39
CA LEU A 79 -8.12 39.77 -27.58
C LEU A 79 -7.95 39.49 -29.09
N PRO A 80 -6.72 39.23 -29.56
CA PRO A 80 -6.45 39.00 -30.97
C PRO A 80 -7.15 37.73 -31.48
N PRO A 81 -7.80 37.78 -32.66
CA PRO A 81 -8.48 36.64 -33.26
C PRO A 81 -7.45 35.71 -33.91
N THR A 82 -6.82 34.82 -33.14
CA THR A 82 -6.11 33.68 -33.74
C THR A 82 -6.13 32.50 -32.79
N TRP A 83 -7.31 31.86 -32.67
CA TRP A 83 -7.36 30.47 -32.24
C TRP A 83 -7.00 29.60 -33.43
N THR A 84 -5.73 29.26 -33.56
CA THR A 84 -5.31 28.16 -34.43
C THR A 84 -5.75 26.86 -33.72
N PRO A 85 -6.59 26.02 -34.34
CA PRO A 85 -6.94 24.74 -33.74
C PRO A 85 -5.65 23.94 -33.55
N PHE A 86 -5.38 23.56 -32.30
CA PHE A 86 -4.25 22.70 -31.97
C PHE A 86 -4.56 21.31 -32.55
N VAL A 87 -3.98 21.02 -33.72
CA VAL A 87 -3.96 19.67 -34.26
C VAL A 87 -3.14 18.85 -33.28
N ILE A 88 -3.80 17.98 -32.52
CA ILE A 88 -3.11 17.00 -31.68
C ILE A 88 -2.22 16.19 -32.64
N PRO A 89 -0.89 16.19 -32.48
CA PRO A 89 -0.05 15.36 -33.32
C PRO A 89 -0.49 13.91 -33.07
N THR A 90 -0.94 13.24 -34.12
CA THR A 90 -1.09 11.79 -34.11
C THR A 90 0.29 11.23 -33.76
N VAL A 91 0.44 10.77 -32.52
CA VAL A 91 1.63 10.03 -32.09
C VAL A 91 1.56 8.70 -32.81
N THR A 92 2.05 8.67 -34.05
CA THR A 92 2.43 7.44 -34.71
C THR A 92 3.54 6.89 -33.83
N ARG A 93 3.20 5.91 -33.00
CA ARG A 93 4.16 5.16 -32.19
C ARG A 93 5.14 4.57 -33.18
N SER A 94 6.26 5.26 -33.39
CA SER A 94 7.42 4.69 -34.04
C SER A 94 7.71 3.46 -33.21
N SER A 95 7.50 2.27 -33.80
CA SER A 95 8.04 1.04 -33.27
C SER A 95 9.54 1.25 -33.28
N SER A 96 10.07 1.85 -32.20
CA SER A 96 11.49 1.86 -31.94
C SER A 96 11.92 0.42 -32.10
N GLY A 97 12.75 0.18 -33.12
CA GLY A 97 13.31 -1.12 -33.37
C GLY A 97 13.80 -1.63 -32.04
N VAL A 98 13.23 -2.76 -31.62
CA VAL A 98 13.75 -3.54 -30.51
C VAL A 98 15.18 -3.79 -30.89
N THR A 99 16.09 -2.98 -30.34
CA THR A 99 17.49 -3.33 -30.30
C THR A 99 17.46 -4.54 -29.38
N GLN A 100 17.37 -5.72 -30.01
CA GLN A 100 17.53 -6.99 -29.35
C GLN A 100 18.89 -6.87 -28.68
N PHE A 101 18.89 -6.54 -27.39
CA PHE A 101 19.95 -6.98 -26.53
C PHE A 101 19.93 -8.49 -26.68
N THR A 102 20.88 -9.00 -27.44
CA THR A 102 21.38 -10.36 -27.31
C THR A 102 21.98 -10.47 -25.91
N ARG A 103 21.12 -10.36 -24.89
CA ARG A 103 21.38 -11.05 -23.63
C ARG A 103 21.45 -12.49 -24.05
N VAL A 104 22.64 -13.05 -23.89
CA VAL A 104 22.85 -14.49 -23.81
C VAL A 104 21.64 -15.03 -23.05
N PRO A 105 20.80 -15.87 -23.68
CA PRO A 105 19.66 -16.43 -22.98
C PRO A 105 20.22 -17.00 -21.68
N PRO A 106 19.55 -16.82 -20.51
CA PRO A 106 19.90 -17.67 -19.39
C PRO A 106 19.85 -19.07 -19.98
N THR A 107 20.97 -19.79 -19.92
CA THR A 107 20.96 -21.20 -20.22
C THR A 107 19.96 -21.76 -19.24
N PHE A 108 18.72 -21.93 -19.71
CA PHE A 108 17.77 -22.85 -19.12
C PHE A 108 18.48 -24.17 -19.29
N THR A 109 19.30 -24.52 -18.30
CA THR A 109 19.56 -25.91 -18.02
C THR A 109 18.17 -26.48 -17.84
N PRO A 110 17.64 -27.28 -18.79
CA PRO A 110 16.40 -27.96 -18.52
C PRO A 110 16.65 -28.71 -17.22
N ALA A 111 15.85 -28.41 -16.19
CA ALA A 111 15.80 -29.25 -15.01
C ALA A 111 15.71 -30.68 -15.56
N ALA A 112 16.69 -31.50 -15.19
CA ALA A 112 16.84 -32.85 -15.71
C ALA A 112 15.44 -33.46 -15.76
N ARG A 113 15.00 -33.78 -16.99
CA ARG A 113 13.67 -34.31 -17.29
C ARG A 113 13.37 -35.31 -16.19
N ALA A 114 12.43 -34.97 -15.30
CA ALA A 114 12.03 -35.87 -14.25
C ALA A 114 11.54 -37.11 -14.98
N THR A 115 12.38 -38.14 -15.01
CA THR A 115 12.00 -39.45 -15.48
C THR A 115 10.76 -39.77 -14.68
N ARG A 116 9.60 -39.84 -15.36
CA ARG A 116 8.41 -40.44 -14.77
C ARG A 116 8.84 -41.86 -14.43
N VAL A 117 9.26 -42.06 -13.19
CA VAL A 117 9.36 -43.38 -12.61
C VAL A 117 7.92 -43.90 -12.61
N PRO A 118 7.65 -45.04 -13.28
CA PRO A 118 6.35 -45.67 -13.19
C PRO A 118 5.99 -45.83 -11.71
N ILE A 119 4.83 -45.32 -11.34
CA ILE A 119 4.21 -45.54 -10.04
C ILE A 119 3.95 -47.05 -9.96
N GLY A 120 4.88 -47.79 -9.36
CA GLY A 120 4.83 -49.25 -9.38
C GLY A 120 6.07 -49.92 -8.82
N GLY A 121 6.51 -49.52 -7.62
CA GLY A 121 7.56 -50.23 -6.90
C GLY A 121 8.21 -49.38 -5.83
N ARG A 122 7.76 -49.50 -4.58
CA ARG A 122 8.55 -49.08 -3.42
C ARG A 122 9.84 -49.90 -3.42
N LEU A 123 10.99 -49.25 -3.51
CA LEU A 123 12.27 -49.89 -3.21
C LEU A 123 12.29 -50.27 -1.72
N PRO A 124 12.63 -51.53 -1.35
CA PRO A 124 12.78 -51.90 0.05
C PRO A 124 14.01 -51.17 0.61
N GLY A 125 13.79 -50.16 1.45
CA GLY A 125 14.87 -49.42 2.12
C GLY A 125 14.75 -47.90 2.10
N GLU A 126 13.80 -47.31 1.38
CA GLU A 126 13.53 -45.87 1.53
C GLU A 126 12.86 -45.62 2.90
N GLY A 127 13.55 -44.85 3.74
CA GLY A 127 13.00 -44.36 5.00
C GLY A 127 11.70 -43.58 4.77
N PRO A 128 10.90 -43.34 5.83
CA PRO A 128 9.69 -42.55 5.72
C PRO A 128 10.00 -41.24 4.97
N PRO A 129 9.17 -40.84 4.00
CA PRO A 129 9.42 -39.63 3.22
C PRO A 129 9.62 -38.48 4.21
N THR A 130 10.76 -37.80 4.13
CA THR A 130 10.97 -36.57 4.88
C THR A 130 9.81 -35.65 4.52
N PRO A 131 8.97 -35.23 5.48
CA PRO A 131 7.86 -34.34 5.17
C PRO A 131 8.46 -33.11 4.47
N ILE A 132 8.04 -32.90 3.22
CA ILE A 132 8.39 -31.68 2.50
C ILE A 132 7.81 -30.56 3.36
N PRO A 133 8.62 -29.59 3.83
CA PRO A 133 8.07 -28.46 4.56
C PRO A 133 7.05 -27.81 3.63
N SER A 134 5.78 -27.87 4.02
CA SER A 134 4.72 -27.13 3.35
C SER A 134 5.16 -25.67 3.34
N SER A 135 5.09 -25.02 2.18
CA SER A 135 5.63 -23.68 2.04
C SER A 135 4.87 -22.78 3.00
N THR A 136 5.51 -22.38 4.11
CA THR A 136 4.99 -21.47 5.13
C THR A 136 4.67 -20.06 4.64
N TYR A 137 4.50 -19.87 3.33
CA TYR A 137 3.77 -18.77 2.70
C TYR A 137 2.24 -18.88 2.97
N GLU A 138 1.90 -19.59 4.05
CA GLU A 138 0.65 -20.18 4.52
C GLU A 138 -0.12 -19.16 5.37
N ALA A 139 -1.42 -18.98 5.11
CA ALA A 139 -2.51 -18.45 5.97
C ALA A 139 -2.28 -17.17 6.81
N VAL A 140 -1.16 -17.06 7.50
CA VAL A 140 -0.70 -15.91 8.29
C VAL A 140 -0.74 -14.59 7.51
N CYS A 141 -0.54 -14.65 6.19
CA CYS A 141 -0.55 -13.47 5.33
C CYS A 141 -1.96 -12.97 4.97
N ASP A 142 -3.01 -13.78 5.14
CA ASP A 142 -4.38 -13.40 4.80
C ASP A 142 -4.90 -12.28 5.73
N GLY A 143 -4.27 -12.13 6.89
CA GLY A 143 -4.59 -11.10 7.86
C GLY A 143 -4.03 -9.72 7.51
N LEU A 144 -3.09 -9.57 6.56
CA LEU A 144 -2.44 -8.30 6.27
C LEU A 144 -3.36 -7.35 5.49
N VAL A 145 -3.94 -6.38 6.19
CA VAL A 145 -4.85 -5.38 5.64
C VAL A 145 -4.59 -4.02 6.28
N THR A 146 -5.06 -2.94 5.66
CA THR A 146 -5.03 -1.60 6.28
C THR A 146 -6.06 -1.51 7.41
N VAL A 147 -5.70 -0.76 8.45
CA VAL A 147 -6.59 -0.47 9.58
C VAL A 147 -7.10 0.97 9.45
N ASN A 148 -8.39 1.18 9.73
CA ASN A 148 -9.03 2.48 9.73
C ASN A 148 -8.81 3.16 11.10
N PRO A 149 -8.33 4.42 11.19
CA PRO A 149 -8.06 5.34 10.08
C PRO A 149 -6.74 5.08 9.34
N THR A 150 -6.87 4.96 8.03
CA THR A 150 -5.80 5.24 7.07
C THR A 150 -6.26 6.44 6.28
N ASP A 151 -5.45 7.49 6.24
CA ASP A 151 -5.80 8.64 5.44
C ASP A 151 -5.86 8.22 3.96
N THR A 152 -6.92 8.58 3.25
CA THR A 152 -7.01 8.31 1.80
C THR A 152 -6.99 9.60 1.00
N LEU A 153 -7.39 10.71 1.63
CA LEU A 153 -7.37 12.06 1.12
C LEU A 153 -6.64 12.94 2.13
N ILE A 154 -5.55 13.55 1.70
CA ILE A 154 -4.77 14.49 2.50
C ILE A 154 -4.55 15.78 1.72
N TYR A 155 -4.23 16.86 2.42
CA TYR A 155 -3.89 18.13 1.79
C TYR A 155 -2.39 18.40 1.89
N THR A 156 -1.84 19.12 0.91
CA THR A 156 -0.45 19.58 0.96
C THR A 156 -0.16 20.30 2.27
N GLY A 157 0.93 19.94 2.94
CA GLY A 157 1.29 20.48 4.25
C GLY A 157 0.60 19.80 5.44
N MET A 158 -0.13 18.71 5.23
CA MET A 158 -0.63 17.82 6.29
C MET A 158 0.18 16.53 6.39
N GLU A 159 0.21 15.96 7.58
CA GLU A 159 0.73 14.62 7.81
C GLU A 159 -0.27 13.59 7.30
N ALA A 160 0.22 12.37 7.03
CA ALA A 160 -0.63 11.25 6.66
C ALA A 160 -0.34 10.08 7.58
N HIS A 161 -1.39 9.47 8.11
CA HIS A 161 -1.31 8.30 8.97
C HIS A 161 -1.68 7.03 8.18
N LEU A 162 -0.85 6.02 8.34
CA LEU A 162 -1.06 4.69 7.76
C LEU A 162 -0.89 3.66 8.86
N SER A 163 -1.89 2.78 8.99
CA SER A 163 -1.88 1.68 9.96
C SER A 163 -2.29 0.39 9.28
N TRP A 164 -1.77 -0.73 9.77
CA TRP A 164 -2.06 -2.07 9.24
C TRP A 164 -2.18 -3.09 10.36
N THR A 165 -2.68 -4.27 10.03
CA THR A 165 -2.77 -5.39 10.97
C THR A 165 -1.41 -6.05 11.17
N PRO A 166 -1.06 -6.44 12.41
CA PRO A 166 0.14 -7.22 12.66
C PRO A 166 0.07 -8.57 11.92
N VAL A 167 1.23 -9.08 11.48
CA VAL A 167 1.37 -10.35 10.78
C VAL A 167 2.12 -11.29 11.70
N GLU A 168 1.58 -12.48 11.95
CA GLU A 168 2.15 -13.40 12.92
C GLU A 168 3.59 -13.79 12.55
N GLY A 169 4.49 -13.60 13.51
CA GLY A 169 5.92 -13.84 13.38
C GLY A 169 6.66 -12.88 12.44
N ALA A 170 6.04 -11.81 11.93
CA ALA A 170 6.82 -10.69 11.42
C ALA A 170 7.53 -10.01 12.59
N ASP A 171 8.82 -9.69 12.43
CA ASP A 171 9.60 -8.94 13.43
C ASP A 171 9.72 -7.46 13.07
N SER A 172 9.43 -7.10 11.82
CA SER A 172 9.50 -5.75 11.29
C SER A 172 8.72 -5.60 9.98
N TYR A 173 8.57 -4.36 9.53
CA TYR A 173 7.85 -3.97 8.32
C TYR A 173 8.70 -3.01 7.52
N GLN A 174 8.98 -3.33 6.27
CA GLN A 174 9.60 -2.38 5.35
C GLN A 174 8.51 -1.54 4.71
N VAL A 175 8.58 -0.22 4.89
CA VAL A 175 7.58 0.75 4.43
C VAL A 175 8.19 1.69 3.41
N TRP A 176 7.49 1.93 2.31
CA TRP A 176 7.89 2.87 1.26
C TRP A 176 6.77 3.85 0.91
N LEU A 177 7.18 5.04 0.47
CA LEU A 177 6.30 6.03 -0.16
C LEU A 177 6.87 6.41 -1.52
N LEU A 178 6.05 6.28 -2.57
CA LEU A 178 6.32 6.77 -3.92
C LEU A 178 5.59 8.09 -4.12
N ASN A 179 6.32 9.06 -4.67
CA ASN A 179 5.73 10.32 -5.11
C ASN A 179 5.03 10.19 -6.49
N PRO A 180 4.27 11.21 -6.93
CA PRO A 180 3.61 11.20 -8.24
C PRO A 180 4.56 11.07 -9.43
N GLY A 181 5.85 11.35 -9.24
CA GLY A 181 6.91 11.14 -10.23
C GLY A 181 7.48 9.71 -10.23
N LEU A 182 6.84 8.76 -9.54
CA LEU A 182 7.24 7.36 -9.42
C LEU A 182 8.64 7.16 -8.80
N LYS A 183 9.05 8.08 -7.93
CA LYS A 183 10.30 7.98 -7.15
C LYS A 183 9.97 7.76 -5.69
N TYR A 184 10.75 6.89 -5.04
CA TYR A 184 10.69 6.72 -3.60
C TYR A 184 11.12 8.01 -2.90
N SER A 185 10.22 8.61 -2.12
CA SER A 185 10.50 9.76 -1.25
C SER A 185 10.72 9.33 0.21
N TYR A 186 10.32 8.13 0.58
CA TYR A 186 10.51 7.55 1.91
C TYR A 186 10.73 6.04 1.81
N ALA A 187 11.62 5.50 2.67
CA ALA A 187 11.92 4.08 2.79
C ALA A 187 12.48 3.80 4.19
N GLU A 188 11.73 3.12 5.05
CA GLU A 188 12.16 2.85 6.42
C GLU A 188 11.65 1.49 6.92
N VAL A 189 12.37 0.90 7.87
CA VAL A 189 11.95 -0.31 8.59
C VAL A 189 11.25 0.10 9.88
N GLN A 190 10.03 -0.35 10.07
CA GLN A 190 9.19 -0.10 11.22
C GLN A 190 9.02 -1.39 12.03
N VAL A 191 9.12 -1.31 13.36
CA VAL A 191 8.75 -2.43 14.25
C VAL A 191 7.29 -2.36 14.67
N GLU A 192 6.70 -1.17 14.58
CA GLU A 192 5.30 -0.91 14.86
C GLU A 192 4.42 -1.18 13.63
N THR A 193 3.11 -1.22 13.84
CA THR A 193 2.10 -1.43 12.78
C THR A 193 1.43 -0.15 12.32
N SER A 194 2.08 0.99 12.54
CA SER A 194 1.64 2.30 12.11
C SER A 194 2.82 3.19 11.76
N VAL A 195 2.60 4.13 10.85
CA VAL A 195 3.58 5.15 10.47
C VAL A 195 2.87 6.49 10.22
N THR A 196 3.56 7.57 10.57
CA THR A 196 3.13 8.93 10.23
C THR A 196 4.10 9.51 9.22
N PHE A 197 3.60 9.82 8.03
CA PHE A 197 4.36 10.50 6.99
C PHE A 197 4.31 12.01 7.24
N VAL A 198 5.47 12.60 7.51
CA VAL A 198 5.59 14.04 7.74
C VAL A 198 5.23 14.86 6.51
N THR A 199 4.76 16.09 6.74
CA THR A 199 4.26 17.03 5.73
C THR A 199 5.22 17.25 4.56
N ASP A 200 6.53 17.23 4.83
CA ASP A 200 7.58 17.48 3.86
C ASP A 200 7.68 16.43 2.74
N LEU A 201 7.10 15.25 2.93
CA LEU A 201 7.06 14.22 1.91
C LEU A 201 6.06 14.54 0.79
N PHE A 202 5.08 15.42 1.05
CA PHE A 202 3.98 15.76 0.14
C PHE A 202 4.21 17.14 -0.51
N LYS A 203 5.24 17.24 -1.37
CA LYS A 203 5.67 18.50 -2.01
C LYS A 203 4.70 19.09 -3.03
N GLY A 204 3.65 18.37 -3.40
CA GLY A 204 2.65 18.84 -4.36
C GLY A 204 1.46 17.89 -4.44
N PRO A 205 0.36 18.32 -5.08
CA PRO A 205 -0.82 17.48 -5.28
C PRO A 205 -0.51 16.29 -6.20
N GLY A 206 -1.28 15.22 -6.06
CA GLY A 206 -1.16 14.03 -6.88
C GLY A 206 -1.41 12.74 -6.11
N LEU A 207 -1.19 11.62 -6.78
CA LEU A 207 -1.30 10.28 -6.18
C LEU A 207 0.07 9.85 -5.63
N TYR A 208 0.12 9.59 -4.34
CA TYR A 208 1.31 9.05 -3.68
C TYR A 208 1.04 7.58 -3.37
N GLY A 209 1.83 6.69 -3.95
CA GLY A 209 1.72 5.26 -3.68
C GLY A 209 2.44 4.92 -2.39
N TRP A 210 1.94 3.94 -1.64
CA TRP A 210 2.65 3.37 -0.50
C TRP A 210 2.68 1.86 -0.59
N GLU A 211 3.71 1.27 0.02
CA GLU A 211 3.94 -0.18 0.06
C GLU A 211 4.42 -0.57 1.46
N ILE A 212 3.88 -1.65 2.00
CA ILE A 212 4.28 -2.27 3.27
C ILE A 212 4.60 -3.74 3.02
N VAL A 213 5.75 -4.20 3.47
CA VAL A 213 6.15 -5.61 3.38
C VAL A 213 6.54 -6.11 4.77
N PRO A 214 5.84 -7.12 5.33
CA PRO A 214 6.24 -7.76 6.57
C PRO A 214 7.53 -8.56 6.37
N MET A 215 8.42 -8.46 7.33
CA MET A 215 9.74 -9.08 7.33
C MET A 215 9.87 -10.00 8.54
N ARG A 216 10.67 -11.07 8.40
CA ARG A 216 11.07 -11.96 9.49
C ARG A 216 12.55 -12.28 9.31
N GLY A 217 13.41 -11.87 10.23
CA GLY A 217 14.86 -12.08 10.11
C GLY A 217 15.45 -11.48 8.83
N GLY A 218 14.89 -10.36 8.36
CA GLY A 218 15.34 -9.67 7.15
C GLY A 218 14.89 -10.30 5.81
N VAL A 219 14.10 -11.37 5.82
CA VAL A 219 13.44 -11.91 4.61
C VAL A 219 11.97 -11.54 4.57
N ARG A 220 11.45 -11.33 3.35
CA ARG A 220 10.03 -11.02 3.13
C ARG A 220 9.18 -12.21 3.55
N LEU A 221 8.17 -11.97 4.38
CA LEU A 221 7.28 -13.01 4.89
C LEU A 221 6.04 -13.19 3.99
N CYS A 222 5.45 -12.09 3.54
CA CYS A 222 4.21 -12.06 2.75
C CYS A 222 4.36 -11.22 1.47
N GLN A 223 3.32 -11.22 0.64
CA GLN A 223 3.17 -10.21 -0.40
C GLN A 223 3.02 -8.82 0.22
N SER A 224 3.39 -7.80 -0.56
CA SER A 224 3.27 -6.41 -0.15
C SER A 224 1.81 -5.96 -0.08
N LEU A 225 1.46 -5.24 0.98
CA LEU A 225 0.23 -4.44 1.03
C LEU A 225 0.51 -3.09 0.35
N THR A 226 -0.34 -2.66 -0.58
CA THR A 226 -0.17 -1.42 -1.33
C THR A 226 -1.42 -0.57 -1.34
N GLY A 227 -1.26 0.73 -1.53
CA GLY A 227 -2.37 1.65 -1.71
C GLY A 227 -1.90 3.03 -2.13
N VAL A 228 -2.81 4.00 -2.08
CA VAL A 228 -2.57 5.36 -2.55
C VAL A 228 -3.16 6.40 -1.60
N PHE A 229 -2.41 7.48 -1.37
CA PHE A 229 -2.93 8.74 -0.86
C PHE A 229 -3.28 9.65 -2.04
N ASN A 230 -4.46 10.26 -2.00
CA ASN A 230 -4.83 11.36 -2.88
C ASN A 230 -4.47 12.68 -2.19
N VAL A 231 -3.39 13.33 -2.64
CA VAL A 231 -2.96 14.63 -2.09
C VAL A 231 -3.58 15.76 -2.91
N ARG A 232 -4.29 16.66 -2.24
CA ARG A 232 -4.85 17.88 -2.86
C ARG A 232 -4.17 19.14 -2.36
N LEU A 233 -4.22 20.19 -3.18
CA LEU A 233 -3.81 21.52 -2.74
C LEU A 233 -4.76 22.01 -1.64
N ARG A 234 -4.18 22.54 -0.57
CA ARG A 234 -4.93 23.34 0.40
C ARG A 234 -5.11 24.72 -0.22
N LEU A 235 -6.35 25.07 -0.55
CA LEU A 235 -6.72 26.40 -1.03
C LEU A 235 -6.77 27.40 0.12
#